data_AF-A0A7C9VVC8-F1
#
_entry.id   AF-A0A7C9VVC8-F1
#
_cell.length_a   1.000
_cell.length_b   1.000
_cell.length_c   1.000
_cell.angle_alpha   90.00
_cell.angle_beta   90.00
_cell.angle_gamma   90.00
#
_symmetry.space_group_name_H-M   'P 1'
#
loop_
_entity.id
_entity.type
_entity.pdbx_description
1 polymer ?
#
loop_
_entity_poly.entity_id
_entity_poly.type
_entity_poly.pdbx_seq_one_letter_code
_entity_poly.pdbx_strand_id
1 'polypeptide(L)'
;MSVESRTELVPLRTWFGLRWRGYDRDEVDDYVAELEAELRLVTADRDASEARADALASRLMSIQEENAALQDGLHRICLTPIDLKGLPERLARMVALAEEERRDVVRDAQLKALMIVGEAEQRARKLDEEAADKREEIREDFRLAMSARRAEAMRALAELRNVALDEAERIIAEAKVESARVD
;
A
#
# COMPACT_ATOMS: atom_id res chain seq x y z
N MET A 1 12.68 4.42 6.85
CA MET A 1 13.35 4.60 5.53
C MET A 1 14.81 4.25 5.73
N SER A 2 15.20 3.07 5.23
CA SER A 2 16.54 2.51 5.43
C SER A 2 17.51 3.27 4.53
N VAL A 3 18.44 4.02 5.11
CA VAL A 3 19.61 4.51 4.36
C VAL A 3 20.60 3.35 4.34
N GLU A 4 20.33 2.39 3.45
CA GLU A 4 21.33 1.41 3.00
C GLU A 4 22.33 2.14 2.10
N SER A 5 23.15 3.01 2.70
CA SER A 5 24.46 3.30 2.14
C SER A 5 25.37 2.16 2.55
N ARG A 6 25.17 0.97 1.97
CA ARG A 6 26.26 0.00 1.88
C ARG A 6 27.32 0.71 1.04
N THR A 7 28.27 1.36 1.70
CA THR A 7 29.54 1.73 1.10
C THR A 7 30.11 0.42 0.58
N GLU A 8 29.90 0.17 -0.72
CA GLU A 8 30.61 -0.87 -1.44
C GLU A 8 32.08 -0.50 -1.30
N LEU A 9 32.76 -1.15 -0.35
CA LEU A 9 34.21 -1.08 -0.23
C LEU A 9 34.74 -1.58 -1.56
N VAL A 10 35.22 -0.65 -2.39
CA VAL A 10 35.84 -0.98 -3.67
C VAL A 10 36.99 -1.93 -3.36
N PRO A 11 37.04 -3.13 -3.98
CA PRO A 11 38.12 -4.06 -3.71
C PRO A 11 39.44 -3.40 -4.10
N LEU A 12 40.29 -3.18 -3.09
CA LEU A 12 41.63 -2.63 -3.29
C LEU A 12 42.37 -3.44 -4.33
N ARG A 13 43.00 -2.75 -5.29
CA ARG A 13 43.79 -3.41 -6.32
C ARG A 13 44.98 -4.10 -5.66
N THR A 14 45.02 -5.42 -5.71
CA THR A 14 46.00 -6.23 -4.96
C THR A 14 47.28 -6.56 -5.74
N TRP A 15 47.41 -6.07 -6.98
CA TRP A 15 48.61 -6.28 -7.81
C TRP A 15 48.89 -5.10 -8.74
N PHE A 16 50.16 -4.94 -9.13
CA PHE A 16 50.64 -3.96 -10.11
C PHE A 16 51.34 -4.70 -11.27
N GLY A 17 51.32 -4.11 -12.47
CA GLY A 17 52.12 -4.56 -13.60
C GLY A 17 53.61 -4.52 -13.31
N LEU A 18 54.39 -5.39 -13.95
CA LEU A 18 55.85 -5.47 -13.80
C LEU A 18 56.56 -4.95 -15.05
N ARG A 19 57.58 -4.10 -14.87
CA ARG A 19 58.55 -3.71 -15.90
C ARG A 19 59.96 -4.17 -15.51
N TRP A 20 60.94 -4.05 -16.41
CA TRP A 20 62.32 -4.43 -16.11
C TRP A 20 62.82 -3.62 -14.90
N ARG A 21 63.09 -4.34 -13.80
CA ARG A 21 63.48 -3.84 -12.47
C ARG A 21 62.34 -3.28 -11.58
N GLY A 22 61.12 -3.79 -11.65
CA GLY A 22 60.13 -3.59 -10.57
C GLY A 22 58.69 -3.44 -11.05
N TYR A 23 57.86 -2.83 -10.20
CA TYR A 23 56.49 -2.45 -10.56
C TYR A 23 56.47 -1.27 -11.52
N ASP A 24 55.42 -1.16 -12.33
CA ASP A 24 55.19 0.02 -13.16
C ASP A 24 54.92 1.23 -12.25
N ARG A 25 55.79 2.23 -12.34
CA ARG A 25 55.78 3.38 -11.43
C ARG A 25 54.54 4.24 -11.65
N ASP A 26 54.11 4.42 -12.90
CA ASP A 26 52.93 5.23 -13.23
C ASP A 26 51.67 4.59 -12.61
N GLU A 27 51.58 3.26 -12.67
CA GLU A 27 50.45 2.49 -12.11
C GLU A 27 50.42 2.50 -10.57
N VAL A 28 51.59 2.52 -9.93
CA VAL A 28 51.69 2.66 -8.46
C VAL A 28 51.35 4.08 -8.04
N ASP A 29 51.84 5.09 -8.75
CA ASP A 29 51.58 6.50 -8.45
C ASP A 29 50.07 6.81 -8.59
N ASP A 30 49.41 6.30 -9.63
CA ASP A 30 47.95 6.42 -9.82
C ASP A 30 47.15 5.75 -8.69
N TYR A 31 47.53 4.52 -8.29
CA TYR A 31 46.86 3.79 -7.21
C TYR A 31 47.03 4.46 -5.85
N VAL A 32 48.23 4.98 -5.54
CA VAL A 32 48.46 5.71 -4.30
C VAL A 32 47.62 6.99 -4.27
N ALA A 33 47.52 7.70 -5.39
CA ALA A 33 46.69 8.90 -5.49
C ALA A 33 45.19 8.59 -5.28
N GLU A 34 44.69 7.49 -5.85
CA GLU A 34 43.32 7.00 -5.65
C GLU A 34 43.08 6.61 -4.18
N LEU A 35 43.97 5.81 -3.59
CA LEU A 35 43.87 5.39 -2.19
C LEU A 35 43.93 6.57 -1.21
N GLU A 36 44.79 7.56 -1.47
CA GLU A 36 44.83 8.79 -0.68
C GLU A 36 43.51 9.56 -0.77
N ALA A 37 42.89 9.62 -1.95
CA ALA A 37 41.59 10.27 -2.13
C ALA A 37 40.49 9.52 -1.37
N GLU A 38 40.47 8.18 -1.44
CA GLU A 38 39.53 7.34 -0.69
C GLU A 38 39.69 7.49 0.82
N LEU A 39 40.93 7.46 1.33
CA LEU A 39 41.22 7.66 2.75
C LEU A 39 40.77 9.04 3.23
N ARG A 40 40.97 10.09 2.43
CA ARG A 40 40.46 11.44 2.74
C ARG A 40 38.93 11.45 2.82
N LEU A 41 38.25 10.76 1.90
CA LEU A 41 36.79 10.67 1.89
C LEU A 41 36.24 9.90 3.11
N VAL A 42 36.83 8.75 3.44
CA VAL A 42 36.43 7.96 4.62
C VAL A 42 36.70 8.72 5.92
N THR A 43 37.83 9.41 6.01
CA THR A 43 38.15 10.25 7.18
C THR A 43 37.13 11.37 7.32
N ALA A 44 36.77 12.05 6.23
CA ALA A 44 35.77 13.10 6.25
C ALA A 44 34.37 12.58 6.65
N ASP A 45 33.96 11.40 6.18
CA ASP A 45 32.67 10.80 6.57
C ASP A 45 32.64 10.34 8.03
N ARG A 46 33.74 9.76 8.52
CA ARG A 46 33.89 9.42 9.94
C ARG A 46 33.79 10.67 10.81
N ASP A 47 34.53 11.72 10.48
CA ASP A 47 34.56 12.96 11.26
C ASP A 47 33.17 13.65 11.22
N ALA A 48 32.47 13.61 10.07
CA ALA A 48 31.09 14.08 9.96
C ALA A 48 30.11 13.26 10.81
N SER A 49 30.31 11.95 10.90
CA SER A 49 29.50 11.06 11.74
C SER A 49 29.76 11.27 13.23
N GLU A 50 31.02 11.47 13.62
CA GLU A 50 31.41 11.83 14.98
C GLU A 50 30.78 13.16 15.42
N ALA A 51 30.87 14.19 14.56
CA ALA A 51 30.21 15.49 14.82
C ALA A 51 28.69 15.37 14.99
N ARG A 52 28.02 14.48 14.25
CA ARG A 52 26.58 14.21 14.42
C ARG A 52 26.30 13.51 15.76
N ALA A 53 27.14 12.56 16.16
CA ALA A 53 27.00 11.86 17.43
C ALA A 53 27.14 12.85 18.60
N ASP A 54 28.14 13.74 18.56
CA ASP A 54 28.35 14.78 19.58
C ASP A 54 27.20 15.79 19.65
N ALA A 55 26.66 16.19 18.51
CA ALA A 55 25.50 17.09 18.45
C ALA A 55 24.26 16.44 19.08
N LEU A 56 24.03 15.14 18.82
CA LEU A 56 22.93 14.39 19.42
C LEU A 56 23.13 14.19 20.92
N ALA A 57 24.35 13.87 21.36
CA ALA A 57 24.69 13.74 22.78
C ALA A 57 24.44 15.05 23.53
N SER A 58 24.90 16.18 22.98
CA SER A 58 24.66 17.52 23.54
C SER A 58 23.16 17.83 23.64
N ARG A 59 22.37 17.47 22.63
CA ARG A 59 20.91 17.66 22.65
C ARG A 59 20.23 16.80 23.70
N LEU A 60 20.67 15.56 23.87
CA LEU A 60 20.15 14.66 24.92
C LEU A 60 20.47 15.21 26.31
N MET A 61 21.68 15.70 26.54
CA MET A 61 22.05 16.33 27.81
C MET A 61 21.18 17.56 28.10
N SER A 62 20.97 18.46 27.13
CA SER A 62 20.06 19.60 27.28
C SER A 62 18.65 19.17 27.66
N ILE A 63 18.09 18.17 26.99
CA ILE A 63 16.74 17.65 27.29
C ILE A 63 16.70 16.98 28.67
N GLN A 64 17.77 16.31 29.09
CA GLN A 64 17.86 15.69 30.42
C GLN A 64 17.94 16.75 31.53
N GLU A 65 18.71 17.82 31.32
CA GLU A 65 18.79 18.97 32.24
C GLU A 65 17.45 19.70 32.35
N GLU A 66 16.79 19.95 31.22
CA GLU A 66 15.44 20.53 31.20
C GLU A 66 14.43 19.65 31.95
N ASN A 67 14.43 18.34 31.72
CA ASN A 67 13.55 17.42 32.44
C ASN A 67 13.82 17.41 33.94
N ALA A 68 15.08 17.40 34.37
CA ALA A 68 15.44 17.47 35.78
C ALA A 68 14.93 18.79 36.40
N ALA A 69 15.12 19.92 35.72
CA ALA A 69 14.62 21.22 36.17
C ALA A 69 13.08 21.27 36.26
N LEU A 70 12.37 20.68 35.29
CA LEU A 70 10.91 20.56 35.32
C LEU A 70 10.43 19.68 36.48
N GLN A 71 11.09 18.54 36.70
CA GLN A 71 10.78 17.64 37.82
C GLN A 71 11.01 18.32 39.17
N ASP A 72 12.12 19.05 39.33
CA ASP A 72 12.39 19.84 40.54
C ASP A 72 11.36 20.95 40.75
N GLY A 73 10.95 21.61 39.66
CA GLY A 73 9.89 22.61 39.67
C GLY A 73 8.55 22.02 40.11
N LEU A 74 8.16 20.88 39.54
CA LEU A 74 6.96 20.14 39.94
C LEU A 74 7.03 19.70 41.40
N HIS A 75 8.14 19.10 41.82
CA HIS A 75 8.35 18.66 43.20
C HIS A 75 8.22 19.84 44.18
N ARG A 76 8.79 21.00 43.84
CA ARG A 76 8.64 22.24 44.63
C ARG A 76 7.20 22.70 44.71
N ILE A 77 6.48 22.75 43.59
CA ILE A 77 5.07 23.17 43.52
C ILE A 77 4.16 22.20 44.30
N CYS A 78 4.48 20.90 44.28
CA CYS A 78 3.74 19.87 44.99
C CYS A 78 4.04 19.86 46.50
N LEU A 79 5.26 20.23 46.92
CA LEU A 79 5.67 20.25 48.32
C LEU A 79 5.38 21.57 49.05
N THR A 80 5.18 22.69 48.35
CA THR A 80 4.68 23.91 48.98
C THR A 80 3.22 23.70 49.38
N PRO A 81 2.85 23.90 50.66
CA PRO A 81 1.44 23.91 51.06
C PRO A 81 0.69 24.90 50.19
N ILE A 82 -0.41 24.45 49.58
CA ILE A 82 -1.20 25.28 48.67
C ILE A 82 -1.65 26.51 49.46
N ASP A 83 -1.14 27.69 49.09
CA ASP A 83 -1.62 28.94 49.66
C ASP A 83 -3.10 29.09 49.28
N LEU A 84 -3.96 29.14 50.30
CA LEU A 84 -5.42 29.20 50.15
C LEU A 84 -5.86 30.43 49.34
N LYS A 85 -5.04 31.48 49.27
CA LYS A 85 -5.32 32.69 48.48
C LYS A 85 -5.13 32.50 46.97
N GLY A 86 -4.28 31.56 46.52
CA GLY A 86 -4.00 31.31 45.10
C GLY A 86 -4.72 30.08 44.53
N LEU A 87 -5.51 29.39 45.35
CA LEU A 87 -6.32 28.26 44.96
C LEU A 87 -7.33 28.58 43.84
N PRO A 88 -8.08 29.70 43.86
CA PRO A 88 -9.08 29.98 42.83
C PRO A 88 -8.44 30.23 41.45
N GLU A 89 -7.31 30.93 41.36
CA GLU A 89 -6.60 31.14 40.09
C GLU A 89 -6.03 29.83 39.53
N ARG A 90 -5.59 28.93 40.42
CA ARG A 90 -5.09 27.62 40.02
C ARG A 90 -6.22 26.69 39.55
N LEU A 91 -7.35 26.68 40.24
CA LEU A 91 -8.55 25.94 39.82
C LEU A 91 -9.08 26.48 38.49
N ALA A 92 -9.11 27.81 38.31
CA ALA A 92 -9.50 28.43 37.04
C ALA A 92 -8.57 28.00 35.89
N ARG A 93 -7.25 27.97 36.11
CA ARG A 93 -6.29 27.46 35.12
C ARG A 93 -6.48 25.97 34.83
N MET A 94 -6.72 25.16 35.86
CA MET A 94 -6.94 23.72 35.69
C MET A 94 -8.23 23.43 34.91
N VAL A 95 -9.29 24.18 35.19
CA VAL A 95 -10.55 24.10 34.41
C VAL A 95 -10.32 24.56 32.97
N ALA A 96 -9.58 25.65 32.76
CA ALA A 96 -9.27 26.12 31.40
C ALA A 96 -8.48 25.07 30.60
N LEU A 97 -7.47 24.44 31.22
CA LEU A 97 -6.69 23.37 30.60
C LEU A 97 -7.55 22.12 30.32
N ALA A 98 -8.40 21.72 31.27
CA ALA A 98 -9.30 20.60 31.08
C ALA A 98 -10.32 20.86 29.97
N GLU A 99 -10.81 22.09 29.82
CA GLU A 99 -11.69 22.48 28.71
C GLU A 99 -10.97 22.48 27.36
N GLU A 100 -9.70 22.90 27.32
CA GLU A 100 -8.86 22.80 26.13
C GLU A 100 -8.62 21.34 25.73
N GLU A 101 -8.21 20.49 26.68
CA GLU A 101 -8.01 19.06 26.47
C GLU A 101 -9.31 18.38 26.01
N ARG A 102 -10.45 18.71 26.62
CA ARG A 102 -11.76 18.21 26.20
C ARG A 102 -12.07 18.58 24.75
N ARG A 103 -11.78 19.83 24.35
CA ARG A 103 -12.00 20.28 22.95
C ARG A 103 -11.13 19.50 21.98
N ASP A 104 -9.87 19.27 22.34
CA ASP A 104 -8.94 18.50 21.52
C ASP A 104 -9.41 17.04 21.37
N VAL A 105 -9.81 16.40 22.47
CA VAL A 105 -10.36 15.02 22.43
C VAL A 105 -11.61 14.95 21.57
N VAL A 106 -12.53 15.91 21.69
CA VAL A 106 -13.76 15.96 20.87
C VAL A 106 -13.42 16.15 19.40
N ARG A 107 -12.50 17.07 19.08
CA ARG A 107 -12.05 17.31 17.70
C ARG A 107 -11.45 16.05 17.09
N ASP A 108 -10.57 15.37 17.83
CA ASP A 108 -9.91 14.15 17.37
C ASP A 108 -10.92 13.01 17.17
N ALA A 109 -11.90 12.89 18.08
CA ALA A 109 -12.98 11.92 17.93
C ALA A 109 -13.84 12.21 16.70
N GLN A 110 -14.16 13.48 16.42
CA GLN A 110 -14.91 13.88 15.23
C GLN A 110 -14.14 13.58 13.93
N LEU A 111 -12.84 13.88 13.89
CA LEU A 111 -11.99 13.56 12.74
C LEU A 111 -11.95 12.05 12.48
N LYS A 112 -11.75 11.24 13.53
CA LYS A 112 -11.76 9.78 13.43
C LYS A 112 -13.12 9.25 12.96
N ALA A 113 -14.22 9.81 13.47
CA ALA A 113 -15.56 9.43 13.02
C ALA A 113 -15.77 9.72 11.53
N LEU A 114 -15.36 10.90 11.06
CA LEU A 114 -15.42 11.26 9.64
C LEU A 114 -14.59 10.32 8.76
N MET A 115 -13.39 9.95 9.21
CA MET A 115 -12.56 8.97 8.49
C MET A 115 -13.25 7.61 8.39
N ILE A 116 -13.78 7.09 9.51
CA ILE A 116 -14.46 5.79 9.53
C ILE A 116 -15.68 5.80 8.61
N VAL A 117 -16.48 6.85 8.65
CA VAL A 117 -17.66 7.00 7.77
C VAL A 117 -17.22 7.09 6.31
N GLY A 118 -16.21 7.90 5.99
CA GLY A 118 -15.68 8.01 4.63
C GLY A 118 -15.15 6.68 4.09
N GLU A 119 -14.41 5.91 4.90
CA GLU A 119 -13.95 4.58 4.52
C GLU A 119 -15.11 3.59 4.34
N ALA A 120 -16.11 3.63 5.22
CA ALA A 120 -17.29 2.76 5.12
C ALA A 120 -18.09 3.06 3.85
N GLU A 121 -18.31 4.33 3.52
CA GLU A 121 -18.98 4.74 2.28
C GLU A 121 -18.20 4.31 1.03
N GLN A 122 -16.87 4.46 1.03
CA GLN A 122 -16.04 3.99 -0.09
C GLN A 122 -16.11 2.47 -0.26
N ARG A 123 -16.07 1.71 0.84
CA ARG A 123 -16.23 0.25 0.79
C ARG A 123 -17.62 -0.16 0.31
N ALA A 124 -18.67 0.53 0.77
CA ALA A 124 -20.03 0.27 0.32
C ALA A 124 -20.19 0.52 -1.19
N ARG A 125 -19.68 1.64 -1.70
CA ARG A 125 -19.70 1.94 -3.15
C ARG A 125 -19.00 0.86 -3.98
N LYS A 126 -17.82 0.42 -3.55
CA LYS A 126 -17.09 -0.66 -4.23
C LYS A 126 -17.89 -1.97 -4.25
N LEU A 127 -18.49 -2.34 -3.13
CA LEU A 127 -19.33 -3.55 -3.07
C LEU A 127 -20.58 -3.43 -3.96
N ASP A 128 -21.19 -2.25 -4.04
CA ASP A 128 -22.32 -1.99 -4.92
C ASP A 128 -21.94 -2.08 -6.41
N GLU A 129 -20.78 -1.52 -6.78
CA GLU A 129 -20.19 -1.62 -8.13
C GLU A 129 -19.90 -3.09 -8.49
N GLU A 130 -19.19 -3.82 -7.62
CA GLU A 130 -18.89 -5.24 -7.81
C GLU A 130 -20.17 -6.09 -7.93
N ALA A 131 -21.20 -5.78 -7.12
CA ALA A 131 -22.48 -6.45 -7.19
C ALA A 131 -23.25 -6.13 -8.48
N ALA A 132 -23.16 -4.90 -8.99
CA ALA A 132 -23.76 -4.49 -10.24
C ALA A 132 -23.10 -5.20 -11.42
N ASP A 133 -21.76 -5.22 -11.47
CA ASP A 133 -20.99 -5.90 -12.51
C ASP A 133 -21.33 -7.40 -12.55
N LYS A 134 -21.38 -8.04 -11.39
CA LYS A 134 -21.74 -9.47 -11.29
C LYS A 134 -23.17 -9.76 -11.73
N ARG A 135 -24.11 -8.84 -11.47
CA ARG A 135 -25.49 -8.99 -11.98
C ARG A 135 -25.54 -8.85 -13.49
N GLU A 136 -24.71 -8.01 -14.09
CA GLU A 136 -24.62 -7.87 -15.54
C GLU A 136 -24.01 -9.12 -16.18
N GLU A 137 -22.91 -9.62 -15.63
CA GLU A 137 -22.27 -10.88 -16.06
C GLU A 137 -23.28 -12.03 -16.06
N ILE A 138 -23.99 -12.24 -14.94
CA ILE A 138 -25.03 -13.29 -14.85
C ILE A 138 -26.14 -13.08 -15.88
N ARG A 139 -26.52 -11.83 -16.16
CA ARG A 139 -27.58 -11.53 -17.13
C ARG A 139 -27.15 -11.86 -18.55
N GLU A 140 -25.93 -11.50 -18.92
CA GLU A 140 -25.36 -11.82 -20.24
C GLU A 140 -25.16 -13.32 -20.43
N ASP A 141 -24.63 -14.02 -19.43
CA ASP A 141 -24.51 -15.48 -19.45
C ASP A 141 -25.87 -16.16 -19.61
N PHE A 142 -26.86 -15.71 -18.85
CA PHE A 142 -28.22 -16.24 -18.96
C PHE A 142 -28.80 -15.97 -20.36
N ARG A 143 -28.59 -14.77 -20.91
CA ARG A 143 -29.03 -14.43 -22.27
C ARG A 143 -28.39 -15.33 -23.32
N LEU A 144 -27.08 -15.55 -23.22
CA LEU A 144 -26.33 -16.44 -24.11
C LEU A 144 -26.84 -17.87 -24.01
N ALA A 145 -26.93 -18.43 -22.80
CA ALA A 145 -27.44 -19.78 -22.55
C ALA A 145 -28.87 -19.96 -23.09
N MET A 146 -29.76 -18.99 -22.86
CA MET A 146 -31.13 -19.04 -23.36
C MET A 146 -31.20 -18.93 -24.88
N SER A 147 -30.35 -18.11 -25.51
CA SER A 147 -30.27 -18.02 -26.97
C SER A 147 -29.78 -19.32 -27.61
N ALA A 148 -28.77 -19.97 -27.02
CA ALA A 148 -28.26 -21.26 -27.45
C ALA A 148 -29.35 -22.35 -27.33
N ARG A 149 -30.01 -22.43 -26.18
CA ARG A 149 -31.12 -23.38 -25.96
C ARG A 149 -32.29 -23.16 -26.92
N ARG A 150 -32.63 -21.90 -27.22
CA ARG A 150 -33.66 -21.57 -28.22
C ARG A 150 -33.24 -22.01 -29.62
N ALA A 151 -31.98 -21.79 -30.01
CA ALA A 151 -31.47 -22.22 -31.30
C ALA A 151 -31.51 -23.75 -31.45
N GLU A 152 -31.12 -24.48 -30.41
CA GLU A 152 -31.21 -25.95 -30.36
C GLU A 152 -32.65 -26.44 -30.46
N ALA A 153 -33.58 -25.85 -29.70
CA ALA A 153 -35.00 -26.20 -29.77
C ALA A 153 -35.61 -25.93 -31.17
N MET A 154 -35.22 -24.81 -31.80
CA MET A 154 -35.66 -24.51 -33.17
C MET A 154 -35.10 -25.51 -34.19
N ARG A 155 -33.84 -25.95 -34.04
CA ARG A 155 -33.26 -27.00 -34.89
C ARG A 155 -34.00 -28.32 -34.74
N ALA A 156 -34.26 -28.75 -33.50
CA ALA A 156 -35.02 -29.98 -33.23
C ALA A 156 -36.44 -29.94 -33.81
N LEU A 157 -37.14 -28.79 -33.70
CA LEU A 157 -38.45 -28.61 -34.32
C LEU A 157 -38.39 -28.65 -35.86
N ALA A 158 -37.35 -28.06 -36.47
CA ALA A 158 -37.16 -28.10 -37.92
C ALA A 158 -36.88 -29.53 -38.41
N GLU A 159 -36.07 -30.31 -37.67
CA GLU A 159 -35.81 -31.72 -37.95
C GLU A 159 -37.09 -32.55 -37.87
N LEU A 160 -37.87 -32.41 -36.79
CA LEU A 160 -39.16 -33.11 -36.64
C LEU A 160 -40.13 -32.74 -37.77
N ARG A 161 -40.19 -31.45 -38.15
CA ARG A 161 -41.02 -30.99 -39.26
C ARG A 161 -40.60 -31.63 -40.59
N ASN A 162 -39.30 -31.70 -40.88
CA ASN A 162 -38.79 -32.29 -42.11
C ASN A 162 -39.13 -33.79 -42.17
N VAL A 163 -38.92 -34.53 -41.06
CA VAL A 163 -39.30 -35.95 -40.98
C VAL A 163 -40.80 -36.14 -41.22
N ALA A 164 -41.64 -35.30 -40.61
CA ALA A 164 -43.10 -35.37 -40.80
C ALA A 164 -43.53 -35.04 -42.24
N LEU A 165 -42.85 -34.10 -42.91
CA LEU A 165 -43.11 -33.78 -44.32
C LEU A 165 -42.70 -34.95 -45.24
N ASP A 166 -41.52 -35.53 -45.02
CA ASP A 166 -41.05 -36.70 -45.78
C ASP A 166 -42.00 -37.90 -45.64
N GLU A 167 -42.51 -38.17 -44.44
CA GLU A 167 -43.51 -39.22 -44.21
C GLU A 167 -44.84 -38.92 -44.91
N ALA A 168 -45.33 -37.67 -44.84
CA ALA A 168 -46.54 -37.27 -45.55
C ALA A 168 -46.40 -37.42 -47.06
N GLU A 169 -45.25 -37.05 -47.63
CA GLU A 169 -44.97 -37.24 -49.06
C GLU A 169 -44.94 -38.72 -49.45
N ARG A 170 -44.37 -39.59 -48.63
CA ARG A 170 -44.40 -41.05 -48.85
C ARG A 170 -45.83 -41.60 -48.85
N ILE A 171 -46.65 -41.23 -47.87
CA ILE A 171 -48.05 -41.67 -47.79
C ILE A 171 -48.85 -41.21 -49.03
N ILE A 172 -48.66 -39.96 -49.46
CA ILE A 172 -49.32 -39.43 -50.66
C ILE A 172 -48.85 -40.17 -51.92
N ALA A 173 -47.55 -40.47 -52.04
CA ALA A 173 -47.01 -41.21 -53.17
C ALA A 173 -47.56 -42.64 -53.23
N GLU A 174 -47.60 -43.35 -52.10
CA GLU A 174 -48.19 -44.68 -51.98
C GLU A 174 -49.68 -44.68 -52.36
N ALA A 175 -50.46 -43.73 -51.84
CA ALA A 175 -51.87 -43.59 -52.17
C ALA A 175 -52.12 -43.32 -53.67
N LYS A 176 -51.26 -42.52 -54.32
CA LYS A 176 -51.34 -42.27 -55.78
C LYS A 176 -51.04 -43.52 -56.60
N VAL A 177 -50.03 -44.31 -56.20
CA VAL A 177 -49.69 -45.57 -56.88
C VAL A 177 -50.83 -46.57 -56.77
N GLU A 178 -51.45 -46.67 -55.60
CA GLU A 178 -52.58 -47.60 -55.38
C GLU A 178 -53.84 -47.15 -56.15
N SER A 179 -54.14 -45.85 -56.18
CA SER A 179 -55.24 -45.32 -57.00
C SER A 179 -55.04 -45.62 -58.49
N ALA A 180 -53.81 -45.52 -59.01
CA ALA A 180 -53.50 -45.82 -60.41
C ALA A 180 -53.53 -47.33 -60.76
N ARG A 181 -53.68 -48.22 -59.77
CA ARG A 181 -53.88 -49.67 -59.98
C ARG A 181 -55.34 -50.09 -59.99
N VAL A 182 -56.23 -49.25 -59.47
CA VAL A 182 -57.66 -49.55 -59.30
C VAL A 182 -58.51 -49.00 -60.46
N ASP A 183 -57.95 -48.09 -61.27
CA ASP A 183 -58.46 -47.66 -62.59
C ASP A 183 -57.83 -48.46 -63.74
#